data_AF-A0A1M6JW57-F1
#
_entry.id   AF-A0A1M6JW57-F1
#
_cell.length_a   1.000
_cell.length_b   1.000
_cell.length_c   1.000
_cell.angle_alpha   90.00
_cell.angle_beta   90.00
_cell.angle_gamma   90.00
#
_symmetry.space_group_name_H-M   'P 1'
#
loop_
_entity.id
_entity.type
_entity.pdbx_description
1 polymer ?
#
loop_
_entity_poly.entity_id
_entity_poly.type
_entity_poly.pdbx_seq_one_letter_code
_entity_poly.pdbx_strand_id
1 'polypeptide(L)'
;MSDVPFDIDDEAAASRARQEADPDPDVGGIAADRLRSIIERVERLEEERKALADDIKDIFAEGKSAGFDVKVIRQIIRIRKQEPAEVEEQETLLDLYRRALGM
;
A
#
# COMPACT_ATOMS: atom_id res chain seq x y z
N MET A 1 -53.50 48.24 -24.56
CA MET A 1 -52.12 48.27 -24.05
C MET A 1 -52.18 48.15 -22.55
N SER A 2 -51.93 46.96 -22.04
CA SER A 2 -51.71 46.69 -20.63
C SER A 2 -50.59 45.65 -20.62
N ASP A 3 -49.37 46.15 -20.51
CA ASP A 3 -48.14 45.38 -20.51
C ASP A 3 -48.14 44.43 -19.32
N VAL A 4 -47.96 43.13 -19.58
CA VAL A 4 -47.70 42.11 -18.56
C VAL A 4 -46.18 42.07 -18.37
N PRO A 5 -45.65 42.36 -17.17
CA PRO A 5 -44.23 42.23 -16.90
C PRO A 5 -43.85 40.75 -16.97
N PHE A 6 -42.87 40.43 -17.83
CA PHE A 6 -42.25 39.11 -17.89
C PHE A 6 -41.06 39.14 -16.91
N ASP A 7 -41.26 38.58 -15.71
CA ASP A 7 -40.23 38.47 -14.67
C ASP A 7 -39.15 37.47 -15.11
N ILE A 8 -38.02 37.98 -15.62
CA ILE A 8 -36.86 37.19 -16.07
C ILE A 8 -36.00 36.70 -14.89
N ASP A 9 -36.26 37.16 -13.66
CA ASP A 9 -35.43 36.88 -12.50
C ASP A 9 -35.72 35.52 -11.81
N ASP A 10 -36.80 34.82 -12.18
CA ASP A 10 -37.23 33.57 -11.52
C ASP A 10 -36.49 32.31 -12.06
N GLU A 11 -35.95 32.37 -13.29
CA GLU A 11 -35.28 31.22 -13.91
C GLU A 11 -33.84 31.02 -13.42
N ALA A 12 -33.16 32.10 -13.01
CA ALA A 12 -31.80 32.04 -12.46
C ALA A 12 -31.76 31.43 -11.05
N ALA A 13 -32.80 31.63 -10.25
CA ALA A 13 -32.95 31.04 -8.92
C ALA A 13 -33.22 29.52 -9.00
N ALA A 14 -34.03 29.09 -9.98
CA ALA A 14 -34.37 27.68 -10.20
C ALA A 14 -33.20 26.84 -10.76
N SER A 15 -32.16 27.48 -11.31
CA SER A 15 -30.92 26.86 -11.78
C SER A 15 -29.94 26.61 -10.62
N ARG A 16 -29.82 27.56 -9.67
CA ARG A 16 -28.94 27.41 -8.50
C ARG A 16 -29.47 26.42 -7.47
N ALA A 17 -30.80 26.29 -7.34
CA ALA A 17 -31.43 25.32 -6.44
C ALA A 17 -31.29 23.85 -6.88
N ARG A 18 -30.86 23.57 -8.11
CA ARG A 18 -30.63 22.20 -8.60
C ARG A 18 -29.19 21.71 -8.44
N GLN A 19 -28.29 22.56 -7.94
CA GLN A 19 -26.87 22.23 -7.78
C GLN A 19 -26.44 22.01 -6.32
N GLU A 20 -27.36 22.17 -5.37
CA GLU A 20 -27.12 21.89 -3.96
C GLU A 20 -27.92 20.66 -3.53
N ALA A 21 -27.22 19.68 -2.97
CA ALA A 21 -27.73 18.41 -2.45
C ALA A 21 -28.04 17.34 -3.51
N ASP A 22 -26.98 16.85 -4.16
CA ASP A 22 -26.90 15.39 -4.33
C ASP A 22 -26.45 14.83 -2.97
N PRO A 23 -27.33 14.22 -2.16
CA PRO A 23 -26.90 13.60 -0.91
C PRO A 23 -25.97 12.46 -1.29
N ASP A 24 -24.71 12.53 -0.84
CA ASP A 24 -23.70 11.48 -0.99
C ASP A 24 -24.40 10.12 -0.78
N PRO A 25 -24.42 9.22 -1.78
CA PRO A 25 -25.31 8.08 -1.75
C PRO A 25 -24.90 7.19 -0.59
N ASP A 26 -25.69 7.25 0.48
CA ASP A 26 -25.57 6.41 1.66
C ASP A 26 -26.02 5.00 1.26
N VAL A 27 -25.20 4.33 0.45
CA VAL A 27 -25.48 2.99 -0.07
C VAL A 27 -25.26 2.01 1.08
N GLY A 28 -26.35 1.70 1.78
CA GLY A 28 -26.37 0.65 2.81
C GLY A 28 -25.72 1.06 4.15
N GLY A 29 -25.67 2.35 4.49
CA GLY A 29 -25.10 2.84 5.74
C GLY A 29 -23.57 2.89 5.75
N ILE A 30 -22.96 2.85 4.56
CA ILE A 30 -21.52 3.03 4.39
C ILE A 30 -21.31 4.50 3.99
N ALA A 31 -20.62 5.25 4.85
CA ALA A 31 -20.13 6.59 4.52
C ALA A 31 -19.14 6.48 3.34
N ALA A 32 -19.61 6.80 2.13
CA ALA A 32 -18.85 6.64 0.89
C ALA A 32 -17.52 7.42 0.92
N ASP A 33 -17.53 8.63 1.48
CA ASP A 33 -16.33 9.43 1.73
C ASP A 33 -15.30 8.73 2.62
N ARG A 34 -15.74 8.03 3.67
CA ARG A 34 -14.84 7.29 4.58
C ARG A 34 -14.19 6.12 3.85
N LEU A 35 -14.96 5.42 3.03
CA LEU A 35 -14.46 4.30 2.22
C LEU A 35 -13.44 4.80 1.19
N ARG A 36 -13.77 5.87 0.46
CA ARG A 36 -12.87 6.52 -0.50
C ARG A 36 -11.54 6.92 0.15
N SER A 37 -11.59 7.59 1.29
CA SER A 37 -10.38 7.98 2.04
C SER A 37 -9.52 6.78 2.45
N ILE A 38 -10.12 5.66 2.85
CA ILE A 38 -9.38 4.43 3.17
C ILE A 38 -8.70 3.87 1.92
N ILE A 39 -9.42 3.78 0.80
CA ILE A 39 -8.91 3.25 -0.47
C ILE A 39 -7.71 4.08 -0.94
N GLU A 40 -7.86 5.41 -1.04
CA GLU A 40 -6.80 6.30 -1.52
C GLU A 40 -5.53 6.20 -0.66
N ARG A 41 -5.69 6.08 0.66
CA ARG A 41 -4.57 5.90 1.59
C ARG A 41 -3.86 4.57 1.39
N VAL A 42 -4.61 3.50 1.11
CA VAL A 42 -4.04 2.18 0.83
C VAL A 42 -3.32 2.19 -0.52
N GLU A 43 -3.92 2.74 -1.56
CA GLU A 43 -3.32 2.82 -2.90
C GLU A 43 -1.98 3.56 -2.89
N ARG A 44 -1.90 4.69 -2.17
CA ARG A 44 -0.62 5.40 -1.99
C ARG A 44 0.44 4.51 -1.31
N LEU A 45 0.06 3.78 -0.25
CA LEU A 45 0.99 2.88 0.45
C LEU A 45 1.39 1.67 -0.42
N GLU A 46 0.50 1.19 -1.28
CA GLU A 46 0.79 0.15 -2.28
C GLU A 46 1.85 0.62 -3.29
N GLU A 47 1.71 1.85 -3.79
CA GLU A 47 2.68 2.47 -4.70
C GLU A 47 4.04 2.66 -4.03
N GLU A 48 4.07 3.22 -2.80
CA GLU A 48 5.30 3.36 -2.01
C GLU A 48 5.98 2.00 -1.76
N ARG A 49 5.20 0.97 -1.40
CA ARG A 49 5.74 -0.38 -1.21
C ARG A 49 6.30 -0.96 -2.51
N LYS A 50 5.65 -0.70 -3.65
CA LYS A 50 6.15 -1.15 -4.96
C LYS A 50 7.47 -0.49 -5.30
N ALA A 51 7.58 0.83 -5.13
CA ALA A 51 8.83 1.55 -5.36
C ALA A 51 9.97 1.00 -4.49
N LEU A 52 9.73 0.82 -3.19
CA LEU A 52 10.71 0.21 -2.28
C LEU A 52 11.08 -1.22 -2.67
N ALA A 53 10.12 -2.01 -3.15
CA ALA A 53 10.38 -3.37 -3.60
C ALA A 53 11.25 -3.40 -4.86
N ASP A 54 11.09 -2.43 -5.76
CA ASP A 54 11.91 -2.30 -6.96
C ASP A 54 13.34 -1.83 -6.60
N ASP A 55 13.49 -0.85 -5.70
CA ASP A 55 14.80 -0.44 -5.17
C ASP A 55 15.57 -1.62 -4.54
N ILE A 56 14.87 -2.46 -3.76
CA ILE A 56 15.46 -3.67 -3.16
C ILE A 56 15.92 -4.66 -4.23
N LYS A 57 15.18 -4.81 -5.34
CA LYS A 57 15.59 -5.70 -6.44
C LYS A 57 16.85 -5.18 -7.11
N ASP A 58 16.96 -3.87 -7.32
CA ASP A 58 18.11 -3.25 -7.94
C ASP A 58 19.37 -3.43 -7.09
N ILE A 59 19.26 -3.30 -5.76
CA ILE A 59 20.37 -3.60 -4.82
C ILE A 59 20.78 -5.08 -4.92
N PHE A 60 19.83 -6.01 -5.01
CA PHE A 60 20.16 -7.42 -5.21
C PHE A 60 20.82 -7.67 -6.58
N ALA A 61 20.42 -6.96 -7.63
CA ALA A 61 21.03 -7.04 -8.95
C ALA A 61 22.45 -6.48 -8.97
N GLU A 62 22.70 -5.38 -8.26
CA GLU A 62 24.03 -4.83 -8.03
C GLU A 62 24.93 -5.85 -7.32
N GLY A 63 24.45 -6.44 -6.22
CA GLY A 63 25.18 -7.48 -5.49
C GLY A 63 25.51 -8.69 -6.37
N LYS A 64 24.58 -9.13 -7.22
CA LYS A 64 24.84 -10.18 -8.21
C LYS A 64 25.94 -9.78 -9.20
N SER A 65 25.90 -8.55 -9.69
CA SER A 65 26.88 -8.03 -10.65
C SER A 65 28.27 -7.85 -10.02
N ALA A 66 28.33 -7.58 -8.72
CA ALA A 66 29.55 -7.59 -7.91
C ALA A 66 30.06 -9.00 -7.56
N GLY A 67 29.35 -10.06 -7.96
CA GLY A 67 29.78 -11.45 -7.78
C GLY A 67 29.24 -12.15 -6.54
N PHE A 68 28.31 -11.55 -5.79
CA PHE A 68 27.71 -12.20 -4.61
C PHE A 68 26.53 -13.11 -4.98
N ASP A 69 26.35 -14.20 -4.23
CA ASP A 69 25.16 -15.04 -4.34
C ASP A 69 23.97 -14.40 -3.60
N VAL A 70 22.97 -13.98 -4.38
CA VAL A 70 21.76 -13.33 -3.89
C VAL A 70 20.96 -14.22 -2.92
N LYS A 71 20.96 -15.54 -3.10
CA LYS A 71 20.27 -16.48 -2.17
C LYS A 71 20.96 -16.46 -0.80
N VAL A 72 22.29 -16.47 -0.79
CA VAL A 72 23.07 -16.39 0.45
C VAL A 72 22.85 -15.04 1.15
N ILE A 73 22.84 -13.92 0.42
CA ILE A 73 22.52 -12.61 1.00
C ILE A 73 21.13 -12.63 1.65
N ARG A 74 20.10 -13.17 0.99
CA ARG A 74 18.75 -13.27 1.57
C ARG A 74 18.72 -14.13 2.83
N GLN A 75 19.49 -15.21 2.86
CA GLN A 75 19.63 -16.04 4.07
C GLN A 75 20.27 -15.24 5.21
N ILE A 76 21.37 -14.50 4.94
CA ILE A 76 22.03 -13.65 5.93
C ILE A 76 21.05 -12.60 6.46
N ILE A 77 20.28 -11.92 5.61
CA ILE A 77 19.27 -10.93 6.04
C ILE A 77 18.22 -11.58 6.96
N ARG A 78 17.80 -12.82 6.68
CA ARG A 78 16.85 -13.54 7.54
C ARG A 78 17.47 -13.90 8.90
N ILE A 79 18.73 -14.35 8.92
CA ILE A 79 19.45 -14.66 10.18
C ILE A 79 19.62 -13.38 11.01
N ARG A 80 20.00 -12.26 10.38
CA ARG A 80 20.17 -10.96 11.06
C ARG A 80 18.90 -10.36 11.68
N LYS A 81 17.72 -10.92 11.36
CA LYS A 81 16.44 -10.51 11.95
C LYS A 81 16.05 -11.34 13.18
N GLN A 82 16.79 -12.40 13.49
CA GLN A 82 16.55 -13.28 14.63
C GLN A 82 17.36 -12.81 15.84
N GLU A 83 16.97 -13.28 17.02
CA GLU A 83 17.70 -13.03 18.27
C GLU A 83 19.04 -13.77 18.23
N PRO A 84 20.19 -13.13 18.57
CA PRO A 84 21.49 -13.79 18.53
C PRO A 84 21.55 -15.13 19.26
N ALA A 85 20.88 -15.26 20.42
CA ALA A 85 20.87 -16.51 21.18
C ALA A 85 20.13 -17.63 20.45
N GLU A 86 19.01 -17.32 19.79
CA GLU A 86 18.24 -18.29 19.01
C GLU A 86 19.03 -18.78 17.79
N VAL A 87 19.79 -17.88 17.15
CA VAL A 87 20.66 -18.24 16.03
C VAL A 87 21.76 -19.20 16.47
N GLU A 88 22.44 -18.90 17.58
CA GLU A 88 23.53 -19.73 18.12
C GLU A 88 23.04 -21.14 18.51
N GLU A 89 21.87 -21.22 19.15
CA GLU A 89 21.23 -22.50 19.51
C GLU A 89 20.93 -23.33 18.25
N GLN A 90 20.30 -22.71 17.23
CA GLN A 90 19.98 -23.38 15.97
C GLN A 90 21.23 -23.84 15.21
N GLU A 91 22.29 -23.03 15.17
CA GLU A 91 23.56 -23.39 14.53
C GLU A 91 24.23 -24.58 15.23
N THR A 92 24.19 -24.59 16.57
CA THR A 92 24.71 -25.70 17.39
C THR A 92 23.95 -27.00 17.11
N LEU A 93 22.62 -26.94 17.08
CA LEU A 93 21.78 -28.11 16.78
C LEU A 93 21.98 -28.61 15.35
N LEU A 94 22.09 -27.69 14.38
CA LEU A 94 22.31 -28.02 12.98
C LEU A 94 23.64 -28.74 12.78
N ASP A 95 24.72 -28.26 13.40
CA ASP A 95 26.04 -28.88 13.36
C ASP A 95 26.03 -30.27 14.02
N LEU A 96 25.38 -30.41 15.17
CA LEU A 96 25.18 -31.72 15.81
C LEU A 96 24.47 -32.71 14.88
N TYR A 97 23.39 -32.28 14.22
CA TYR A 97 22.62 -33.14 13.31
C TYR A 97 23.39 -33.48 12.04
N ARG A 98 24.17 -32.55 11.48
CA ARG A 98 25.05 -32.84 10.33
C ARG A 98 26.09 -33.90 10.66
N ARG A 99 26.74 -33.79 11.82
CA ARG A 99 27.69 -34.80 12.32
C ARG A 99 27.02 -36.17 12.48
N ALA A 100 25.81 -36.21 13.05
CA ALA A 100 25.06 -37.45 13.20
C ALA A 100 24.69 -38.10 11.85
N LEU A 101 24.49 -37.28 10.80
CA LEU A 101 24.22 -37.74 9.43
C LEU A 101 25.49 -38.01 8.60
N GLY A 102 26.68 -37.71 9.12
CA GLY A 102 27.94 -37.83 8.39
C GLY A 102 28.11 -36.82 7.25
N MET A 103 27.47 -35.66 7.38
CA MET A 103 27.56 -34.52 6.45
C MET A 103 28.59 -33.48 6.86
#